data_AF-A0A1W9WFV5-F1
#
_entry.id   AF-A0A1W9WFV5-F1
#
_cell.length_a   1.000
_cell.length_b   1.000
_cell.length_c   1.000
_cell.angle_alpha   90.00
_cell.angle_beta   90.00
_cell.angle_gamma   90.00
#
_symmetry.space_group_name_H-M   'P 1'
#
loop_
_entity.id
_entity.type
_entity.pdbx_description
1 polymer ?
#
loop_
_entity_poly.entity_id
_entity_poly.type
_entity_poly.pdbx_seq_one_letter_code
_entity_poly.pdbx_strand_id
1 'polypeptide(L)'
;MEKPDTTRDKSKELFIPPENWDMKTLYTDLASAKGKNLTPIEKRHLCALLCGHSPAEIAEKLERNLNGLEVDLSNTVYQYVKRLVDRENEKIKNWRNICQWLEEAGYKTQQLTQPKLDNRMPTYAAKIHIESINITKDQEIEININVKLPLPSPPNSPKEPTQ
;
A
#
# COMPACT_ATOMS: atom_id res chain seq x y z
N MET A 1 37.80 -29.29 -20.61
CA MET A 1 36.41 -29.72 -20.29
C MET A 1 35.91 -28.81 -19.17
N GLU A 2 35.59 -27.57 -19.52
CA GLU A 2 35.00 -26.60 -18.58
C GLU A 2 33.54 -26.97 -18.31
N LYS A 3 33.16 -27.04 -17.05
CA LYS A 3 31.76 -27.01 -16.63
C LYS A 3 31.52 -25.66 -15.95
N PRO A 4 30.69 -24.77 -16.52
CA PRO A 4 30.24 -23.61 -15.78
C PRO A 4 29.11 -24.05 -14.84
N ASP A 5 29.45 -24.31 -13.57
CA ASP A 5 28.44 -24.46 -12.52
C ASP A 5 27.95 -23.06 -12.11
N THR A 6 27.14 -22.47 -13.00
CA THR A 6 26.33 -21.29 -12.66
C THR A 6 25.08 -21.80 -11.96
N THR A 7 25.24 -22.24 -10.71
CA THR A 7 24.13 -22.27 -9.76
C THR A 7 23.83 -20.81 -9.38
N ARG A 8 23.21 -20.10 -10.34
CA ARG A 8 22.62 -18.77 -10.13
C ARG A 8 21.61 -18.94 -9.00
N ASP A 9 21.92 -18.30 -7.88
CA ASP A 9 21.12 -18.19 -6.66
C ASP A 9 19.72 -17.62 -7.01
N LYS A 10 18.84 -18.46 -7.57
CA LYS A 10 17.42 -18.16 -7.86
C LYS A 10 16.65 -17.86 -6.57
N SER A 11 17.23 -18.21 -5.43
CA SER A 11 16.68 -18.01 -4.11
C SER A 11 16.52 -16.53 -3.77
N LYS A 12 17.34 -15.62 -4.32
CA LYS A 12 17.33 -14.19 -3.97
C LYS A 12 16.19 -13.36 -4.58
N GLU A 13 15.54 -13.82 -5.66
CA GLU A 13 14.56 -13.03 -6.42
C GLU A 13 13.09 -13.49 -6.26
N LEU A 14 12.79 -14.52 -5.46
CA LEU A 14 11.46 -15.16 -5.48
C LEU A 14 10.27 -14.25 -5.12
N PHE A 15 10.52 -13.18 -4.35
CA PHE A 15 9.49 -12.22 -3.95
C PHE A 15 10.05 -10.82 -3.97
N ILE A 16 9.49 -9.97 -4.83
CA ILE A 16 9.84 -8.56 -4.94
C ILE A 16 8.95 -7.79 -3.95
N PRO A 17 9.49 -6.90 -3.12
CA PRO A 17 8.66 -6.07 -2.25
C PRO A 17 7.71 -5.19 -3.07
N PRO A 18 6.43 -5.09 -2.67
CA PRO A 18 5.47 -4.23 -3.35
C PRO A 18 5.83 -2.73 -3.19
N GLU A 19 5.77 -1.97 -4.28
CA GLU A 19 6.14 -0.53 -4.30
C GLU A 19 5.20 0.36 -3.48
N ASN A 20 3.97 -0.08 -3.28
CA ASN A 20 2.93 0.59 -2.51
C ASN A 20 3.04 0.35 -0.99
N TRP A 21 4.23 -0.03 -0.52
CA TRP A 21 4.52 -0.24 0.89
C TRP A 21 5.87 0.34 1.28
N ASP A 22 5.93 0.97 2.45
CA ASP A 22 7.11 1.63 2.97
C ASP A 22 8.09 0.63 3.63
N MET A 23 8.71 -0.22 2.80
CA MET A 23 9.56 -1.33 3.26
C MET A 23 10.69 -0.90 4.20
N LYS A 24 11.27 0.28 3.96
CA LYS A 24 12.40 0.80 4.73
C LYS A 24 11.99 1.05 6.18
N THR A 25 10.84 1.70 6.36
CA THR A 25 10.27 2.00 7.67
C THR A 25 9.83 0.71 8.35
N LEU A 26 9.12 -0.15 7.60
CA LEU A 26 8.59 -1.42 8.09
C LEU A 26 9.69 -2.39 8.57
N TYR A 27 10.83 -2.49 7.86
CA TYR A 27 11.98 -3.27 8.33
C TYR A 27 12.66 -2.67 9.56
N THR A 28 12.71 -1.34 9.66
CA THR A 28 13.29 -0.65 10.81
C THR A 28 12.44 -0.90 12.06
N ASP A 29 11.13 -0.69 11.96
CA ASP A 29 10.22 -0.87 13.10
C ASP A 29 10.12 -2.34 13.51
N LEU A 30 10.05 -3.28 12.56
CA LEU A 30 10.05 -4.70 12.90
C LEU A 30 11.38 -5.12 13.54
N ALA A 31 12.52 -4.54 13.13
CA ALA A 31 13.80 -4.82 13.77
C ALA A 31 13.82 -4.30 15.21
N SER A 32 13.23 -3.13 15.45
CA SER A 32 13.03 -2.57 16.79
C SER A 32 12.10 -3.46 17.64
N ALA A 33 10.96 -3.90 17.10
CA ALA A 33 10.01 -4.79 17.78
C ALA A 33 10.57 -6.19 18.08
N LYS A 34 11.44 -6.70 17.20
CA LYS A 34 12.19 -7.94 17.41
C LYS A 34 13.37 -7.75 18.38
N GLY A 35 13.90 -6.53 18.50
CA GLY A 35 15.15 -6.22 19.19
C GLY A 35 16.42 -6.67 18.44
N LYS A 36 16.29 -7.15 17.20
CA LYS A 36 17.38 -7.63 16.33
C LYS A 36 17.04 -7.38 14.86
N ASN A 37 18.06 -7.32 14.02
CA ASN A 37 17.88 -7.23 12.57
C ASN A 37 17.06 -8.40 12.01
N LEU A 38 16.15 -8.11 11.07
CA LEU A 38 15.43 -9.15 10.32
C LEU A 38 16.41 -9.94 9.47
N THR A 39 16.29 -11.26 9.56
CA THR A 39 16.99 -12.19 8.69
C THR A 39 16.47 -12.06 7.25
N PRO A 40 17.29 -12.40 6.24
CA PRO A 40 16.87 -12.34 4.84
C PRO A 40 15.63 -13.23 4.56
N ILE A 41 15.43 -14.30 5.33
CA ILE A 41 14.28 -15.20 5.21
C ILE A 41 13.00 -14.50 5.68
N GLU A 42 13.04 -13.83 6.83
CA GLU A 42 11.89 -13.10 7.38
C GLU A 42 11.48 -11.94 6.47
N LYS A 43 12.45 -11.18 5.94
CA LYS A 43 12.18 -10.11 4.96
C LYS A 43 11.45 -10.68 3.75
N ARG A 44 11.89 -11.84 3.24
CA ARG A 44 11.25 -12.50 2.10
C ARG A 44 9.82 -12.96 2.41
N HIS A 45 9.60 -13.59 3.55
CA HIS A 45 8.26 -14.02 3.96
C HIS A 45 7.31 -12.83 4.09
N LEU A 46 7.79 -11.74 4.68
CA LEU A 46 7.05 -10.50 4.78
C LEU A 46 6.72 -9.92 3.40
N CYS A 47 7.69 -9.80 2.48
CA CYS A 47 7.43 -9.34 1.11
C CYS A 47 6.36 -10.20 0.43
N ALA A 48 6.45 -11.52 0.57
CA ALA A 48 5.50 -12.43 -0.05
C ALA A 48 4.07 -12.22 0.47
N LEU A 49 3.92 -12.06 1.79
CA LEU A 49 2.63 -11.75 2.42
C LEU A 49 2.09 -10.39 1.92
N LEU A 50 2.94 -9.36 1.87
CA LEU A 50 2.53 -8.01 1.43
C LEU A 50 2.21 -7.95 -0.07
N CYS A 51 2.81 -8.81 -0.88
CA CYS A 51 2.42 -9.05 -2.28
C CYS A 51 1.08 -9.77 -2.43
N GLY A 52 0.49 -10.25 -1.35
CA GLY A 52 -0.78 -10.98 -1.37
C GLY A 52 -0.64 -12.48 -1.59
N HIS A 53 0.57 -13.05 -1.47
CA HIS A 53 0.74 -14.50 -1.52
C HIS A 53 0.31 -15.16 -0.21
N SER A 54 -0.45 -16.23 -0.35
CA SER A 54 -0.87 -17.06 0.76
C SER A 54 0.29 -17.90 1.29
N PRO A 55 0.31 -18.29 2.59
CA PRO A 55 1.33 -19.19 3.14
C PRO A 55 1.55 -20.46 2.31
N ALA A 56 0.48 -21.00 1.71
CA ALA A 56 0.56 -22.14 0.80
C ALA A 56 1.40 -21.87 -0.46
N GLU A 57 1.16 -20.74 -1.13
CA GLU A 57 1.93 -20.32 -2.32
C GLU A 57 3.40 -20.04 -1.96
N ILE A 58 3.63 -19.48 -0.78
CA ILE A 58 4.97 -19.21 -0.28
C ILE A 58 5.71 -20.53 -0.01
N ALA A 59 5.03 -21.51 0.59
CA ALA A 59 5.59 -22.83 0.86
C ALA A 59 5.94 -23.58 -0.43
N GLU A 60 5.04 -23.53 -1.42
CA GLU A 60 5.25 -24.12 -2.74
C GLU A 60 6.47 -23.49 -3.44
N LYS A 61 6.54 -22.16 -3.51
CA LYS A 61 7.66 -21.44 -4.14
C LYS A 61 9.00 -21.63 -3.42
N LEU A 62 8.99 -21.89 -2.13
CA LEU A 62 10.18 -22.14 -1.33
C LEU A 62 10.54 -23.63 -1.22
N GLU A 63 9.77 -24.51 -1.85
CA GLU A 63 9.90 -25.97 -1.76
C GLU A 63 9.97 -26.45 -0.29
N ARG A 64 9.18 -25.80 0.58
CA ARG A 64 9.11 -26.09 2.02
C ARG A 64 7.76 -26.69 2.38
N ASN A 65 7.74 -27.44 3.48
CA ASN A 65 6.51 -27.96 4.03
C ASN A 65 5.63 -26.81 4.58
N LEU A 66 4.36 -26.80 4.17
CA LEU A 66 3.38 -25.76 4.53
C LEU A 66 3.24 -25.61 6.05
N ASN A 67 3.07 -26.72 6.77
CA ASN A 67 2.96 -26.70 8.24
C ASN A 67 4.19 -26.09 8.91
N GLY A 68 5.39 -26.35 8.37
CA GLY A 68 6.63 -25.78 8.89
C GLY A 68 6.69 -24.27 8.68
N LEU A 69 6.27 -23.80 7.50
CA LEU A 69 6.22 -22.38 7.18
C LEU A 69 5.17 -21.63 8.01
N GLU A 70 3.98 -22.20 8.21
CA GLU A 70 2.92 -21.56 9.02
C GLU A 70 3.34 -21.39 10.48
N VAL A 71 4.02 -22.39 11.05
CA VAL A 71 4.59 -22.32 12.39
C VAL A 71 5.71 -21.28 12.45
N ASP A 72 6.57 -21.22 11.43
CA ASP A 72 7.63 -20.20 11.36
C ASP A 72 7.03 -18.80 11.32
N LEU A 73 6.11 -18.53 10.37
CA LEU A 73 5.39 -17.27 10.25
C LEU A 73 4.71 -16.85 11.56
N SER A 74 4.05 -17.80 12.23
CA SER A 74 3.35 -17.58 13.49
C SER A 74 4.28 -17.23 14.66
N ASN A 75 5.53 -17.68 14.63
CA ASN A 75 6.55 -17.40 15.65
C ASN A 75 7.48 -16.25 15.27
N THR A 76 7.59 -15.89 13.99
CA THR A 76 8.46 -14.83 13.48
C THR A 76 7.63 -13.60 13.10
N VAL A 77 7.30 -13.46 11.81
CA VAL A 77 6.68 -12.27 11.21
C VAL A 77 5.41 -11.85 11.98
N TYR A 78 4.56 -12.81 12.34
CA TYR A 78 3.29 -12.53 13.02
C TYR A 78 3.50 -11.98 14.43
N GLN A 79 4.49 -12.48 15.17
CA GLN A 79 4.81 -11.97 16.51
C GLN A 79 5.38 -10.56 16.43
N TYR A 80 6.22 -10.29 15.43
CA TYR A 80 6.85 -8.98 15.29
C TYR A 80 5.83 -7.91 14.92
N VAL A 81 4.91 -8.23 13.99
CA VAL A 81 3.83 -7.32 13.62
C VAL A 81 2.91 -7.07 14.81
N LYS A 82 2.55 -8.11 15.58
CA LYS A 82 1.74 -7.95 16.80
C LYS A 82 2.36 -6.97 17.79
N ARG A 83 3.66 -7.09 18.05
CA ARG A 83 4.39 -6.17 18.93
C ARG A 83 4.42 -4.76 18.37
N LEU A 84 4.59 -4.64 17.06
CA LEU A 84 4.67 -3.36 16.37
C LEU A 84 3.33 -2.60 16.39
N VAL A 85 2.20 -3.30 16.29
CA VAL A 85 0.85 -2.69 16.36
C VAL A 85 0.22 -2.74 17.75
N ASP A 86 0.97 -3.13 18.78
CA ASP A 86 0.50 -3.29 20.16
C ASP A 86 -0.73 -4.24 20.30
N ARG A 87 -0.80 -5.29 19.45
CA ARG A 87 -1.89 -6.28 19.42
C ARG A 87 -1.42 -7.69 19.82
N GLU A 88 -0.53 -7.80 20.78
CA GLU A 88 0.03 -9.09 21.21
C GLU A 88 -1.05 -10.11 21.64
N ASN A 89 -2.12 -9.61 22.29
CA ASN A 89 -3.25 -10.42 22.75
C ASN A 89 -4.22 -10.86 21.64
N GLU A 90 -4.15 -10.26 20.44
CA GLU A 90 -5.10 -10.56 19.36
C GLU A 90 -4.69 -11.83 18.60
N LYS A 91 -5.61 -12.79 18.41
CA LYS A 91 -5.31 -14.00 17.63
C LYS A 91 -5.38 -13.70 16.13
N ILE A 92 -4.30 -14.00 15.41
CA ILE A 92 -4.26 -13.93 13.95
C ILE A 92 -5.00 -15.16 13.41
N LYS A 93 -6.24 -14.95 12.95
CA LYS A 93 -7.05 -16.01 12.33
C LYS A 93 -6.76 -16.17 10.84
N ASN A 94 -6.30 -15.10 10.20
CA ASN A 94 -6.02 -15.07 8.77
C ASN A 94 -4.74 -14.26 8.53
N TRP A 95 -3.86 -14.74 7.66
CA TRP A 95 -2.63 -14.04 7.28
C TRP A 95 -2.90 -12.64 6.72
N ARG A 96 -4.08 -12.44 6.12
CA ARG A 96 -4.53 -11.12 5.62
C ARG A 96 -4.64 -10.07 6.73
N ASN A 97 -4.89 -10.47 7.98
CA ASN A 97 -4.92 -9.55 9.11
C ASN A 97 -3.58 -8.84 9.29
N ILE A 98 -2.46 -9.51 8.99
CA ILE A 98 -1.13 -8.90 9.06
C ILE A 98 -1.03 -7.73 8.08
N CYS A 99 -1.46 -7.95 6.84
CA CYS A 99 -1.47 -6.89 5.83
C CYS A 99 -2.41 -5.76 6.26
N GLN A 100 -3.59 -6.08 6.78
CA GLN A 100 -4.53 -5.07 7.24
C GLN A 100 -3.97 -4.24 8.41
N TRP A 101 -3.35 -4.87 9.41
CA TRP A 101 -2.79 -4.16 10.55
C TRP A 101 -1.63 -3.24 10.16
N LEU A 102 -0.79 -3.67 9.22
CA LEU A 102 0.28 -2.84 8.69
C LEU A 102 -0.26 -1.69 7.83
N GLU A 103 -1.38 -1.90 7.13
CA GLU A 103 -2.09 -0.82 6.42
C GLU A 103 -2.71 0.18 7.40
N GLU A 104 -3.39 -0.28 8.45
CA GLU A 104 -3.96 0.55 9.53
C GLU A 104 -2.88 1.34 10.28
N ALA A 105 -1.68 0.77 10.45
CA ALA A 105 -0.54 1.45 11.03
C ALA A 105 0.15 2.45 10.07
N GLY A 106 -0.35 2.59 8.84
CA GLY A 106 0.11 3.61 7.89
C GLY A 106 1.34 3.22 7.06
N TYR A 107 1.73 1.94 7.03
CA TYR A 107 2.88 1.50 6.25
C TYR A 107 2.57 1.29 4.76
N LYS A 108 1.30 1.13 4.41
CA LYS A 108 0.91 1.07 3.02
C LYS A 108 0.91 2.49 2.48
N THR A 109 1.82 2.79 1.55
CA THR A 109 1.79 4.08 0.89
C THR A 109 0.47 4.15 0.14
N GLN A 110 -0.39 5.09 0.54
CA GLN A 110 -1.59 5.40 -0.21
C GLN A 110 -1.12 5.87 -1.58
N GLN A 111 -1.08 4.94 -2.55
CA GLN A 111 -1.41 5.34 -3.90
C GLN A 111 -2.83 5.86 -3.77
N LEU A 112 -2.94 7.19 -3.75
CA LEU A 112 -4.16 7.95 -3.78
C LEU A 112 -4.97 7.37 -4.93
N THR A 113 -5.81 6.39 -4.61
CA THR A 113 -6.69 5.77 -5.58
C THR A 113 -7.60 6.93 -5.90
N GLN A 114 -7.43 7.49 -7.11
CA GLN A 114 -8.34 8.51 -7.60
C GLN A 114 -9.74 8.01 -7.25
N PRO A 115 -10.55 8.77 -6.49
CA PRO A 115 -11.89 8.32 -6.18
C PRO A 115 -12.53 7.99 -7.51
N LYS A 116 -12.81 6.71 -7.74
CA LYS A 116 -13.62 6.25 -8.86
C LYS A 116 -14.99 6.82 -8.54
N LEU A 117 -15.20 8.05 -8.99
CA LEU A 117 -16.45 8.75 -8.83
C LEU A 117 -17.46 7.89 -9.56
N ASP A 118 -18.33 7.24 -8.79
CA ASP A 118 -19.45 6.48 -9.30
C ASP A 118 -20.19 7.38 -10.30
N ASN A 119 -20.49 6.83 -11.47
CA ASN A 119 -20.84 7.55 -12.71
C ASN A 119 -22.24 8.20 -12.66
N ARG A 120 -22.56 8.93 -11.58
CA ARG A 120 -23.91 9.41 -11.27
C ARG A 120 -23.99 10.93 -11.02
N MET A 121 -23.11 11.74 -11.62
CA MET A 121 -23.34 13.19 -11.65
C MET A 121 -22.96 13.83 -13.00
N PRO A 122 -23.77 14.78 -13.52
CA PRO A 122 -23.51 15.39 -14.82
C PRO A 122 -22.23 16.22 -14.81
N THR A 123 -21.46 16.03 -15.88
CA THR A 123 -20.22 16.73 -16.23
C THR A 123 -20.44 18.23 -16.40
N TYR A 124 -20.13 19.02 -15.38
CA TYR A 124 -19.57 20.35 -15.57
C TYR A 124 -18.06 20.22 -15.42
N ALA A 125 -17.36 20.23 -16.55
CA ALA A 125 -15.94 19.91 -16.65
C ALA A 125 -15.07 21.01 -16.00
N ALA A 126 -15.02 21.06 -14.68
CA ALA A 126 -13.93 21.71 -13.97
C ALA A 126 -12.71 20.79 -14.02
N LYS A 127 -11.87 20.98 -15.04
CA LYS A 127 -10.54 20.34 -15.09
C LYS A 127 -9.64 21.04 -14.08
N ILE A 128 -9.53 20.45 -12.89
CA ILE A 128 -8.54 20.85 -11.90
C ILE A 128 -7.38 19.85 -12.02
N HIS A 129 -6.25 20.31 -12.51
CA HIS A 129 -5.03 19.52 -12.61
C HIS A 129 -4.07 19.98 -11.50
N ILE A 130 -3.79 19.08 -10.56
CA ILE A 130 -2.84 19.31 -9.47
C ILE A 130 -1.79 18.21 -9.59
N GLU A 131 -0.57 18.59 -9.92
CA GLU A 131 0.60 17.71 -9.93
C GLU A 131 1.25 17.78 -8.55
N SER A 132 1.45 16.62 -7.93
CA SER A 132 1.70 16.37 -6.50
C SER A 132 2.47 17.42 -5.69
N ILE A 133 1.97 17.72 -4.48
CA ILE A 133 2.63 18.57 -3.48
C ILE A 133 3.22 17.68 -2.39
N ASN A 134 4.54 17.74 -2.18
CA ASN A 134 5.21 17.08 -1.05
C ASN A 134 5.31 18.05 0.14
N ILE A 135 4.58 17.77 1.22
CA ILE A 135 4.63 18.57 2.45
C ILE A 135 5.38 17.77 3.52
N THR A 136 6.51 18.31 3.98
CA THR A 136 7.24 17.80 5.15
C THR A 136 6.76 18.49 6.41
N LYS A 137 6.86 17.81 7.57
CA LYS A 137 6.41 18.31 8.88
C LYS A 137 6.96 19.73 9.14
N ASP A 138 6.10 20.60 9.68
CA ASP A 138 6.31 22.03 10.00
C ASP A 138 6.24 23.05 8.84
N GLN A 139 5.49 22.77 7.77
CA GLN A 139 5.18 23.77 6.73
C GLN A 139 3.70 24.16 6.75
N GLU A 140 3.42 25.47 6.87
CA GLU A 140 2.08 26.04 6.69
C GLU A 140 1.76 26.08 5.19
N ILE A 141 0.61 25.53 4.80
CA ILE A 141 0.18 25.47 3.40
C ILE A 141 -0.87 26.56 3.18
N GLU A 142 -0.49 27.60 2.44
CA GLU A 142 -1.42 28.63 2.00
C GLU A 142 -2.01 28.27 0.63
N ILE A 143 -3.34 28.19 0.54
CA ILE A 143 -4.06 27.87 -0.70
C ILE A 143 -4.97 29.03 -1.07
N ASN A 144 -4.54 29.82 -2.05
CA ASN A 144 -5.35 30.91 -2.59
C ASN A 144 -6.11 30.45 -3.84
N ILE A 145 -7.44 30.51 -3.80
CA ILE A 145 -8.31 30.07 -4.90
C ILE A 145 -9.06 31.28 -5.46
N ASN A 146 -8.81 31.59 -6.74
CA ASN A 146 -9.55 32.62 -7.46
C ASN A 146 -10.54 31.97 -8.43
N VAL A 147 -11.84 32.07 -8.14
CA VAL A 147 -12.91 31.50 -8.96
C VAL A 147 -13.60 32.59 -9.77
N LYS A 148 -13.68 32.42 -11.09
CA LYS A 148 -14.43 33.31 -11.99
C LYS A 148 -15.58 32.54 -12.62
N LEU A 149 -16.80 32.85 -12.19
CA LEU A 149 -18.01 32.22 -12.70
C LEU A 149 -18.58 33.05 -13.86
N PRO A 150 -18.92 32.44 -15.01
CA PRO A 150 -19.66 33.12 -16.06
C PRO A 150 -21.12 33.28 -15.59
N LEU A 151 -21.58 34.53 -15.51
CA LEU A 151 -22.99 34.83 -15.21
C LEU A 151 -23.84 34.54 -16.46
N PRO A 152 -24.91 33.73 -16.38
CA PRO A 152 -25.79 33.52 -17.52
C PRO A 152 -26.51 34.83 -17.87
N SER A 153 -26.41 35.26 -19.13
CA SER A 153 -27.11 36.45 -19.61
C SER A 153 -28.63 36.26 -19.48
N PRO A 154 -29.38 37.30 -19.06
CA PRO A 154 -30.81 37.17 -18.85
C PRO A 154 -31.54 36.85 -20.17
N PRO A 155 -32.61 36.04 -20.12
CA PRO A 155 -33.37 35.68 -21.31
C PRO A 155 -34.10 36.92 -21.85
N ASN A 156 -33.84 37.23 -23.13
CA ASN A 156 -34.56 38.27 -23.86
C ASN A 156 -36.08 37.99 -23.84
N SER A 157 -36.85 38.99 -23.46
CA SER A 157 -38.30 39.13 -23.71
C SER A 157 -38.64 40.61 -23.76
N PRO A 158 -39.66 41.09 -24.49
CA PRO A 158 -40.76 40.38 -25.16
C PRO A 158 -40.90 40.70 -26.67
N LYS A 159 -41.66 39.86 -27.39
CA LYS A 159 -42.10 40.13 -28.77
C LYS A 159 -43.18 41.22 -28.77
N GLU A 160 -42.97 42.23 -29.59
CA GLU A 160 -43.91 43.31 -29.91
C GLU A 160 -45.19 42.74 -30.57
N PRO A 161 -46.40 43.24 -30.22
CA PRO A 161 -47.63 42.82 -30.89
C PRO A 161 -47.80 43.61 -32.20
N THR A 162 -47.76 42.91 -33.33
CA THR A 162 -48.16 43.47 -34.64
C THR A 162 -49.69 43.52 -34.74
N GLN A 163 -50.20 44.68 -35.18
CA GLN A 163 -51.60 45.01 -35.44
C GLN A 163 -52.29 44.12 -36.48
#